data_AF-A0A2W1JN81-F1
#
_entry.id   AF-A0A2W1JN81-F1
#
_cell.length_a   1.000
_cell.length_b   1.000
_cell.length_c   1.000
_cell.angle_alpha   90.00
_cell.angle_beta   90.00
_cell.angle_gamma   90.00
#
_symmetry.space_group_name_H-M   'P 1'
#
loop_
_entity.id
_entity.type
_entity.pdbx_description
1 polymer ?
#
loop_
_entity_poly.entity_id
_entity_poly.type
_entity_poly.pdbx_seq_one_letter_code
_entity_poly.pdbx_strand_id
1 'polypeptide(L)'
;MGKLRFPLFIAGTEVLGDLNPQLLRELQGRLKLRNVLLAVCCSLLGQGFFLFWQYQQLDLIRGLCENAADPKGRNCVQLGTHYLLVNWQQWWLAVFAWGSFLLLLVLVVGGSFLLISDLSKEERRGTLTFVSLSPQSAWTILVGKLLGVPILIFLSVMVALPLRYISGLSAQIPFLKILSFDVLVLGCGLFFYSVALLIGLVGYWLNGFQAWLGSAIICALLFLFNNLYISHSSVDWIYGFSPVTLLPYLAQTSDPALPYRGSLPSLLNWQFFGLPLGSNGLFVLMFVLANYGLWTGWLWQPLQRRFRNPQIPLLSKKQSYWATACVVTCWLGFSLGPKGSTEELISFLLILHMLWFVLLMVLLLPHHQALQDWARFRGTYRSARGRVQRTKDLIWADDSPAWVAIALNLGIANFPIVAWAFWHLKEEQMLLLMGLLFNSTLILVLALFNQVVLLRPISNRNLWATATLTVPVVLPLVLMTLLGADTTNTGAIWFLLTPFAFMAVEAIPLAQILTALGLQLVAIAGLTMQLNRQLRQSGESTTERLLGGEIPVALGE
;
A
#
# COMPACT_ATOMS: atom_id res chain seq x y z
N MET A 1 -12.05 19.35 46.07
CA MET A 1 -10.90 18.41 46.12
C MET A 1 -9.80 18.95 45.23
N GLY A 2 -8.72 19.43 45.85
CA GLY A 2 -7.62 20.15 45.21
C GLY A 2 -6.85 19.28 44.21
N LYS A 3 -6.57 19.84 43.04
CA LYS A 3 -5.69 19.26 42.03
C LYS A 3 -4.24 19.30 42.55
N LEU A 4 -3.82 18.28 43.30
CA LEU A 4 -2.41 17.94 43.44
C LEU A 4 -1.92 17.46 42.07
N ARG A 5 -1.52 18.41 41.22
CA ARG A 5 -0.78 18.13 39.99
C ARG A 5 0.69 18.05 40.37
N PHE A 6 1.27 16.86 40.23
CA PHE A 6 2.68 16.60 40.52
C PHE A 6 3.59 17.56 39.72
N PRO A 7 4.62 18.17 40.34
CA PRO A 7 5.50 19.13 39.67
C PRO A 7 6.26 18.52 38.48
N LEU A 8 6.57 17.22 38.54
CA LEU A 8 7.20 16.48 37.43
C LEU A 8 6.29 16.38 36.19
N PHE A 9 4.97 16.34 36.41
CA PHE A 9 3.98 16.33 35.34
C PHE A 9 3.88 17.69 34.64
N ILE A 10 4.05 18.79 35.39
CA ILE A 10 4.01 20.16 34.83
C ILE A 10 5.23 20.40 33.93
N ALA A 11 6.44 20.10 34.43
CA ALA A 11 7.67 20.24 33.64
C ALA A 11 7.66 19.35 32.39
N GLY A 12 7.17 18.11 32.48
CA GLY A 12 7.01 17.23 31.33
C GLY A 12 6.01 17.75 30.30
N THR A 13 4.91 18.38 30.73
CA THR A 13 3.92 18.96 29.81
C THR A 13 4.41 20.23 29.14
N GLU A 14 5.24 21.03 29.80
CA GLU A 14 5.85 22.24 29.22
C GLU A 14 6.87 21.86 28.15
N VAL A 15 7.81 20.95 28.46
CA VAL A 15 8.80 20.45 27.50
C VAL A 15 8.14 19.77 26.29
N LEU A 16 7.11 18.96 26.51
CA LEU A 16 6.37 18.32 25.42
C LEU A 16 5.56 19.32 24.59
N GLY A 17 5.03 20.36 25.23
CA GLY A 17 4.31 21.45 24.57
C GLY A 17 5.21 22.26 23.64
N ASP A 18 6.45 22.51 24.06
CA ASP A 18 7.46 23.20 23.24
C ASP A 18 7.95 22.32 22.08
N LEU A 19 8.10 21.02 22.29
CA LEU A 19 8.56 20.07 21.27
C LEU A 19 7.48 19.75 20.21
N ASN A 20 6.25 19.46 20.66
CA ASN A 20 5.13 19.14 19.77
C ASN A 20 3.79 19.50 20.43
N PRO A 21 3.29 20.73 20.23
CA PRO A 21 2.04 21.16 20.84
C PRO A 21 0.82 20.41 20.30
N GLN A 22 0.88 19.91 19.07
CA GLN A 22 -0.17 19.06 18.52
C GLN A 22 -0.27 17.74 19.27
N LEU A 23 0.85 17.11 19.60
CA LEU A 23 0.88 15.89 20.41
C LEU A 23 0.28 16.15 21.80
N LEU A 24 0.70 17.24 22.46
CA LEU A 24 0.16 17.62 23.77
C LEU A 24 -1.36 17.80 23.74
N ARG A 25 -1.88 18.46 22.69
CA ARG A 25 -3.32 18.65 22.48
C ARG A 25 -4.06 17.30 22.39
N GLU A 26 -3.54 16.36 21.60
CA GLU A 26 -4.17 15.04 21.45
C GLU A 26 -4.14 14.23 22.76
N LEU A 27 -3.01 14.25 23.48
CA LEU A 27 -2.85 13.57 24.76
C LEU A 27 -3.85 14.10 25.79
N GLN A 28 -3.93 15.43 25.97
CA GLN A 28 -4.86 16.05 26.92
C GLN A 28 -6.33 15.82 26.55
N GLY A 29 -6.64 15.78 25.25
CA GLY A 29 -7.99 15.53 24.75
C GLY A 29 -8.47 14.09 25.01
N ARG A 30 -7.55 13.11 24.92
CA ARG A 30 -7.89 11.68 24.90
C ARG A 30 -7.63 10.96 26.22
N LEU A 31 -6.58 11.31 26.95
CA LEU A 31 -6.21 10.72 28.25
C LEU A 31 -7.06 11.26 29.40
N LYS A 32 -8.38 11.13 29.26
CA LYS A 32 -9.32 11.37 30.36
C LYS A 32 -9.43 10.10 31.20
N LEU A 33 -9.57 10.23 32.52
CA LEU A 33 -9.66 9.11 33.45
C LEU A 33 -10.65 8.03 32.98
N ARG A 34 -11.84 8.43 32.52
CA ARG A 34 -12.85 7.53 31.96
C ARG A 34 -12.33 6.71 30.77
N ASN A 35 -11.65 7.35 29.83
CA ASN A 35 -11.14 6.69 28.62
C ASN A 35 -9.99 5.74 28.95
N VAL A 36 -9.11 6.14 29.88
CA VAL A 36 -8.00 5.34 30.39
C VAL A 36 -8.54 4.08 31.07
N LEU A 37 -9.49 4.22 31.99
CA LEU A 37 -10.13 3.08 32.67
C LEU A 37 -10.80 2.14 31.67
N LEU A 38 -11.55 2.66 30.70
CA LEU A 38 -12.17 1.84 29.66
C LEU A 38 -11.12 1.08 28.83
N ALA A 39 -10.05 1.73 28.40
CA ALA A 39 -8.98 1.10 27.62
C ALA A 39 -8.30 -0.04 28.39
N VAL A 40 -7.99 0.19 29.68
CA VAL A 40 -7.40 -0.82 30.57
C VAL A 40 -8.35 -1.98 30.80
N CYS A 41 -9.61 -1.72 31.16
CA CYS A 41 -10.62 -2.78 31.37
C CYS A 41 -10.86 -3.61 30.11
N CYS A 42 -11.00 -2.98 28.95
CA CYS A 42 -11.15 -3.69 27.67
C CYS A 42 -9.92 -4.56 27.35
N SER A 43 -8.70 -4.06 27.62
CA SER A 43 -7.47 -4.84 27.42
C SER A 43 -7.42 -6.06 28.34
N LEU A 44 -7.69 -5.89 29.64
CA LEU A 44 -7.67 -6.99 30.61
C LEU A 44 -8.75 -8.04 30.32
N LEU A 45 -9.97 -7.60 29.99
CA LEU A 45 -11.05 -8.52 29.58
C LEU A 45 -10.69 -9.27 28.30
N GLY A 46 -10.16 -8.57 27.29
CA GLY A 46 -9.71 -9.19 26.04
C GLY A 46 -8.60 -10.23 26.25
N GLN A 47 -7.64 -9.95 27.13
CA GLN A 47 -6.62 -10.91 27.54
C GLN A 47 -7.21 -12.13 28.24
N GLY A 48 -8.17 -11.92 29.17
CA GLY A 48 -8.88 -13.01 29.85
C GLY A 48 -9.64 -13.93 28.88
N PHE A 49 -10.40 -13.35 27.94
CA PHE A 49 -11.10 -14.11 26.89
C PHE A 49 -10.13 -14.84 25.96
N PHE A 50 -9.00 -14.22 25.61
CA PHE A 50 -7.99 -14.85 24.77
C PHE A 50 -7.35 -16.06 25.47
N LEU A 51 -6.99 -15.94 26.74
CA LEU A 51 -6.46 -17.05 27.52
C LEU A 51 -7.50 -18.16 27.69
N PHE A 52 -8.77 -17.80 27.93
CA PHE A 52 -9.86 -18.76 27.99
C PHE A 52 -10.03 -19.51 26.66
N TRP A 53 -9.95 -18.81 25.53
CA TRP A 53 -9.99 -19.43 24.21
C TRP A 53 -8.80 -20.38 24.00
N GLN A 54 -7.58 -19.97 24.33
CA GLN A 54 -6.38 -20.84 24.26
C GLN A 54 -6.47 -22.02 25.23
N TYR A 55 -7.15 -21.83 26.36
CA TYR A 55 -7.42 -22.91 27.31
C TYR A 55 -8.39 -23.93 26.72
N GLN A 56 -9.48 -23.48 26.10
CA GLN A 56 -10.45 -24.35 25.43
C GLN A 56 -9.83 -25.14 24.26
N GLN A 57 -8.83 -24.57 23.57
CA GLN A 57 -8.13 -25.29 22.51
C GLN A 57 -7.27 -26.46 23.01
N LEU A 58 -6.97 -26.53 24.32
CA LEU A 58 -6.37 -27.74 24.92
C LEU A 58 -7.33 -28.94 24.87
N ASP A 59 -8.65 -28.70 24.96
CA ASP A 59 -9.68 -29.76 24.98
C ASP A 59 -10.21 -30.12 23.58
N LEU A 60 -10.25 -29.17 22.63
CA LEU A 60 -10.89 -29.37 21.31
C LEU A 60 -9.94 -29.82 20.19
N ILE A 61 -8.63 -29.69 20.33
CA ILE A 61 -7.68 -30.31 19.40
C ILE A 61 -7.49 -31.76 19.84
N ARG A 62 -8.28 -32.68 19.26
CA ARG A 62 -8.15 -34.16 19.28
C ARG A 62 -6.78 -34.70 18.75
N GLY A 63 -5.70 -33.97 18.96
CA GLY A 63 -4.38 -34.22 18.41
C GLY A 63 -3.24 -33.60 19.21
N LEU A 64 -3.53 -33.05 20.40
CA LEU A 64 -2.49 -32.83 21.40
C LEU A 64 -2.41 -33.95 22.40
N CYS A 65 -3.28 -34.98 22.30
CA CYS A 65 -3.11 -36.33 22.83
C CYS A 65 -4.26 -37.28 22.45
N GLU A 66 -4.13 -38.02 21.34
CA GLU A 66 -4.92 -39.25 21.11
C GLU A 66 -4.23 -40.20 20.12
N ASN A 67 -3.98 -41.43 20.61
CA ASN A 67 -3.49 -42.65 19.94
C ASN A 67 -2.14 -42.60 19.19
N ALA A 68 -1.21 -43.44 19.66
CA ALA A 68 0.14 -43.68 19.17
C ALA A 68 0.26 -44.27 17.73
N ALA A 69 -0.72 -44.04 16.86
CA ALA A 69 -0.78 -44.62 15.52
C ALA A 69 -0.68 -43.60 14.37
N ASP A 70 -0.61 -42.28 14.64
CA ASP A 70 -0.42 -41.28 13.59
C ASP A 70 0.98 -40.65 13.66
N PRO A 71 1.90 -40.93 12.70
CA PRO A 71 3.28 -40.44 12.72
C PRO A 71 3.42 -38.92 12.54
N LYS A 72 2.30 -38.17 12.45
CA LYS A 72 2.28 -36.71 12.30
C LYS A 72 1.79 -35.94 13.54
N GLY A 73 1.25 -36.61 14.56
CA GLY A 73 0.80 -36.01 15.82
C GLY A 73 1.91 -35.89 16.86
N ARG A 74 2.77 -34.87 16.77
CA ARG A 74 4.04 -34.74 17.52
C ARG A 74 3.96 -34.14 18.94
N ASN A 75 2.81 -34.21 19.61
CA ASN A 75 2.58 -33.38 20.79
C ASN A 75 2.40 -34.11 22.14
N CYS A 76 2.64 -35.42 22.22
CA CYS A 76 2.64 -36.15 23.50
C CYS A 76 3.93 -36.92 23.71
N VAL A 77 4.49 -36.78 24.91
CA VAL A 77 5.47 -37.73 25.43
C VAL A 77 4.69 -38.79 26.20
N GLN A 78 4.69 -40.03 25.71
CA GLN A 78 4.07 -41.14 26.40
C GLN A 78 4.92 -41.54 27.61
N LEU A 79 4.43 -41.29 28.82
CA LEU A 79 5.02 -41.80 30.06
C LEU A 79 4.21 -43.03 30.53
N GLY A 80 4.47 -44.19 29.92
CA GLY A 80 3.77 -45.45 30.24
C GLY A 80 2.39 -45.63 29.57
N THR A 81 1.51 -46.44 30.15
CA THR A 81 0.24 -46.86 29.53
C THR A 81 -0.95 -45.92 29.78
N HIS A 82 -0.85 -44.90 30.65
CA HIS A 82 -2.05 -44.15 31.10
C HIS A 82 -1.93 -42.63 31.30
N TYR A 83 -0.79 -41.98 31.00
CA TYR A 83 -0.69 -40.52 31.19
C TYR A 83 -0.22 -39.77 29.94
N LEU A 84 -1.02 -38.77 29.56
CA LEU A 84 -0.82 -37.84 28.47
C LEU A 84 -0.29 -36.52 29.07
N LEU A 85 0.97 -36.20 28.81
CA LEU A 85 1.62 -34.99 29.36
C LEU A 85 1.44 -33.81 28.38
N VAL A 86 0.79 -32.74 28.84
CA VAL A 86 0.65 -31.49 28.07
C VAL A 86 2.02 -30.84 27.90
N ASN A 87 2.41 -30.56 26.65
CA ASN A 87 3.60 -29.76 26.36
C ASN A 87 3.31 -28.28 26.64
N TRP A 88 3.57 -27.84 27.87
CA TRP A 88 3.39 -26.45 28.31
C TRP A 88 4.20 -25.46 27.48
N GLN A 89 5.40 -25.85 27.00
CA GLN A 89 6.24 -24.98 26.17
C GLN A 89 5.56 -24.66 24.83
N GLN A 90 4.98 -25.67 24.17
CA GLN A 90 4.25 -25.50 22.91
C GLN A 90 2.95 -24.70 23.10
N TRP A 91 2.25 -24.91 24.22
CA TRP A 91 1.05 -24.13 24.54
C TRP A 91 1.40 -22.65 24.74
N TRP A 92 2.43 -22.33 25.51
CA TRP A 92 2.90 -20.95 25.69
C TRP A 92 3.39 -20.32 24.37
N LEU A 93 3.99 -21.13 23.48
CA LEU A 93 4.37 -20.68 22.14
C LEU A 93 3.14 -20.31 21.30
N ALA A 94 2.07 -21.10 21.35
CA ALA A 94 0.82 -20.79 20.66
C ALA A 94 0.17 -19.52 21.23
N VAL A 95 0.13 -19.37 22.56
CA VAL A 95 -0.33 -18.15 23.25
C VAL A 95 0.50 -16.93 22.81
N PHE A 96 1.83 -17.06 22.73
CA PHE A 96 2.72 -16.00 22.26
C PHE A 96 2.46 -15.61 20.80
N ALA A 97 2.36 -16.59 19.89
CA ALA A 97 2.21 -16.33 18.46
C ALA A 97 0.83 -15.74 18.12
N TRP A 98 -0.25 -16.34 18.60
CA TRP A 98 -1.61 -15.82 18.40
C TRP A 98 -1.82 -14.49 19.13
N GLY A 99 -1.28 -14.35 20.34
CA GLY A 99 -1.31 -13.09 21.08
C GLY A 99 -0.59 -11.98 20.32
N SER A 100 0.56 -12.27 19.71
CA SER A 100 1.31 -11.33 18.87
C SER A 100 0.55 -10.91 17.61
N PHE A 101 -0.11 -11.86 16.95
CA PHE A 101 -0.95 -11.59 15.78
C PHE A 101 -2.18 -10.73 16.12
N LEU A 102 -2.88 -11.05 17.22
CA LEU A 102 -4.03 -10.25 17.68
C LEU A 102 -3.61 -8.85 18.11
N LEU A 103 -2.49 -8.72 18.82
CA LEU A 103 -1.93 -7.43 19.20
C LEU A 103 -1.61 -6.59 17.97
N LEU A 104 -1.02 -7.19 16.94
CA LEU A 104 -0.73 -6.53 15.66
C LEU A 104 -2.02 -6.02 15.00
N LEU A 105 -3.07 -6.85 14.93
CA LEU A 105 -4.35 -6.44 14.36
C LEU A 105 -4.96 -5.27 15.13
N VAL A 106 -5.02 -5.35 16.46
CA VAL A 106 -5.58 -4.27 17.30
C VAL A 106 -4.77 -2.98 17.13
N LEU A 107 -3.44 -3.08 17.19
CA LEU A 107 -2.54 -1.94 17.06
C LEU A 107 -2.68 -1.28 15.68
N VAL A 108 -2.54 -2.04 14.61
CA VAL A 108 -2.50 -1.50 13.25
C VAL A 108 -3.89 -1.14 12.75
N VAL A 109 -4.86 -2.04 12.80
CA VAL A 109 -6.21 -1.79 12.28
C VAL A 109 -6.96 -0.78 13.14
N GLY A 110 -6.93 -0.96 14.46
CA GLY A 110 -7.59 -0.03 15.39
C GLY A 110 -6.96 1.36 15.35
N GLY A 111 -5.62 1.45 15.34
CA GLY A 111 -4.92 2.73 15.27
C GLY A 111 -5.17 3.46 13.95
N SER A 112 -5.16 2.73 12.84
CA SER A 112 -5.48 3.28 11.51
C SER A 112 -6.91 3.80 11.44
N PHE A 113 -7.88 3.07 12.00
CA PHE A 113 -9.27 3.53 12.07
C PHE A 113 -9.38 4.85 12.85
N LEU A 114 -8.72 4.95 14.02
CA LEU A 114 -8.75 6.17 14.82
C LEU A 114 -8.11 7.36 14.08
N LEU A 115 -6.98 7.15 13.39
CA LEU A 115 -6.30 8.18 12.61
C LEU A 115 -7.17 8.68 11.44
N ILE A 116 -7.74 7.77 10.65
CA ILE A 116 -8.60 8.14 9.52
C ILE A 116 -9.88 8.83 10.02
N SER A 117 -10.50 8.30 11.08
CA SER A 117 -11.72 8.87 11.66
C SER A 117 -11.49 10.27 12.20
N ASP A 118 -10.35 10.50 12.87
CA ASP A 118 -9.97 11.79 13.41
C ASP A 118 -9.81 12.83 12.30
N LEU A 119 -9.01 12.52 11.28
CA LEU A 119 -8.72 13.43 10.20
C LEU A 119 -9.96 13.77 9.38
N SER A 120 -10.79 12.76 9.09
CA SER A 120 -12.07 12.93 8.39
C SER A 120 -13.08 13.77 9.18
N LYS A 121 -13.03 13.75 10.51
CA LYS A 121 -13.85 14.61 11.38
C LYS A 121 -13.33 16.05 11.40
N GLU A 122 -12.02 16.24 11.46
CA GLU A 122 -11.41 17.58 11.46
C GLU A 122 -11.61 18.32 10.14
N GLU A 123 -11.55 17.60 9.03
CA GLU A 123 -11.81 18.15 7.70
C GLU A 123 -13.27 18.57 7.55
N ARG A 124 -14.21 17.73 8.00
CA ARG A 124 -15.64 18.08 8.01
C ARG A 124 -15.99 19.30 8.86
N ARG A 125 -15.23 19.52 9.93
CA ARG A 125 -15.38 20.70 10.79
C ARG A 125 -14.65 21.93 10.26
N GLY A 126 -13.94 21.82 9.13
CA GLY A 126 -13.09 22.88 8.58
C GLY A 126 -11.84 23.19 9.39
N THR A 127 -11.60 22.45 10.49
CA THR A 127 -10.46 22.68 11.38
C THR A 127 -9.13 22.24 10.77
N LEU A 128 -9.14 21.27 9.86
CA LEU A 128 -7.93 20.80 9.19
C LEU A 128 -7.28 21.90 8.35
N THR A 129 -8.09 22.69 7.63
CA THR A 129 -7.61 23.84 6.83
C THR A 129 -6.98 24.92 7.70
N PHE A 130 -7.54 25.15 8.90
CA PHE A 130 -6.95 26.09 9.84
C PHE A 130 -5.59 25.60 10.35
N VAL A 131 -5.49 24.31 10.69
CA VAL A 131 -4.24 23.70 11.16
C VAL A 131 -3.18 23.66 10.05
N SER A 132 -3.58 23.45 8.79
CA SER A 132 -2.64 23.43 7.65
C SER A 132 -2.08 24.82 7.30
N LEU A 133 -2.76 25.90 7.69
CA LEU A 133 -2.28 27.28 7.54
C LEU A 133 -1.39 27.75 8.69
N SER A 134 -1.24 26.94 9.75
CA SER A 134 -0.36 27.27 10.86
C SER A 134 1.11 27.34 10.41
N PRO A 135 1.95 28.17 11.06
CA PRO A 135 3.37 28.30 10.70
C PRO A 135 4.19 27.04 11.01
N GLN A 136 3.60 26.03 11.65
CA GLN A 136 4.29 24.80 12.00
C GLN A 136 4.52 23.91 10.79
N SER A 137 5.60 23.13 10.87
CA SER A 137 5.86 22.15 9.83
C SER A 137 4.76 21.08 9.79
N ALA A 138 4.35 20.69 8.58
CA ALA A 138 3.43 19.58 8.37
C ALA A 138 3.93 18.28 9.06
N TRP A 139 5.25 18.10 9.10
CA TRP A 139 5.91 17.01 9.81
C TRP A 139 5.52 16.98 11.29
N THR A 140 5.74 18.08 12.02
CA THR A 140 5.47 18.16 13.46
C THR A 140 3.99 17.87 13.76
N ILE A 141 3.08 18.43 12.96
CA ILE A 141 1.64 18.24 13.14
C ILE A 141 1.24 16.79 12.89
N LEU A 142 1.65 16.21 11.75
CA LEU A 142 1.29 14.84 11.38
C LEU A 142 1.91 13.80 12.31
N VAL A 143 3.16 13.98 12.74
CA VAL A 143 3.80 13.12 13.75
C VAL A 143 3.10 13.24 15.10
N GLY A 144 2.69 14.45 15.48
CA GLY A 144 1.91 14.68 16.71
C GLY A 144 0.57 13.93 16.68
N LYS A 145 -0.11 13.89 15.53
CA LYS A 145 -1.32 13.07 15.34
C LYS A 145 -1.02 11.57 15.32
N LEU A 146 0.02 11.14 14.62
CA LEU A 146 0.42 9.74 14.51
C LEU A 146 0.65 9.12 15.89
N LEU A 147 1.27 9.85 16.81
CA LEU A 147 1.54 9.39 18.18
C LEU A 147 0.37 9.66 19.14
N GLY A 148 -0.32 10.79 19.00
CA GLY A 148 -1.32 11.24 19.96
C GLY A 148 -2.71 10.63 19.76
N VAL A 149 -3.15 10.46 18.50
CA VAL A 149 -4.51 9.99 18.19
C VAL A 149 -4.76 8.54 18.66
N PRO A 150 -3.87 7.57 18.39
CA PRO A 150 -4.03 6.19 18.85
C PRO A 150 -3.52 5.93 20.28
N ILE A 151 -3.29 6.97 21.11
CA ILE A 151 -2.68 6.81 22.45
C ILE A 151 -3.41 5.80 23.35
N LEU A 152 -4.74 5.71 23.26
CA LEU A 152 -5.51 4.75 24.05
C LEU A 152 -5.24 3.31 23.60
N ILE A 153 -4.97 3.08 22.32
CA ILE A 153 -4.58 1.76 21.81
C ILE A 153 -3.17 1.41 22.27
N PHE A 154 -2.24 2.38 22.26
CA PHE A 154 -0.91 2.18 22.83
C PHE A 154 -0.97 1.81 24.30
N LEU A 155 -1.84 2.46 25.07
CA LEU A 155 -2.08 2.09 26.47
C LEU A 155 -2.64 0.67 26.60
N SER A 156 -3.64 0.29 25.80
CA SER A 156 -4.20 -1.06 25.81
C SER A 156 -3.15 -2.12 25.48
N VAL A 157 -2.29 -1.84 24.50
CA VAL A 157 -1.18 -2.70 24.09
C VAL A 157 -0.14 -2.79 25.21
N MET A 158 0.23 -1.68 25.85
CA MET A 158 1.16 -1.66 26.97
C MET A 158 0.68 -2.53 28.14
N VAL A 159 -0.63 -2.56 28.41
CA VAL A 159 -1.25 -3.44 29.41
C VAL A 159 -1.23 -4.91 29.00
N ALA A 160 -1.17 -5.21 27.69
CA ALA A 160 -1.09 -6.58 27.17
C ALA A 160 0.34 -7.11 27.01
N LEU A 161 1.35 -6.22 27.01
CA LEU A 161 2.76 -6.62 26.90
C LEU A 161 3.20 -7.61 27.98
N PRO A 162 2.86 -7.45 29.29
CA PRO A 162 3.29 -8.39 30.32
C PRO A 162 2.91 -9.84 30.00
N LEU A 163 1.66 -10.08 29.60
CA LEU A 163 1.21 -11.42 29.24
C LEU A 163 2.01 -11.98 28.05
N ARG A 164 2.28 -11.16 27.03
CA ARG A 164 3.03 -11.58 25.84
C ARG A 164 4.51 -11.87 26.15
N TYR A 165 5.14 -11.10 27.03
CA TYR A 165 6.52 -11.37 27.46
C TYR A 165 6.60 -12.62 28.34
N ILE A 166 5.64 -12.82 29.26
CA ILE A 166 5.57 -14.02 30.08
C ILE A 166 5.37 -15.27 29.20
N SER A 167 4.49 -15.21 28.20
CA SER A 167 4.27 -16.34 27.28
C SER A 167 5.49 -16.64 26.42
N GLY A 168 6.17 -15.62 25.88
CA GLY A 168 7.39 -15.81 25.11
C GLY A 168 8.54 -16.41 25.92
N LEU A 169 8.75 -15.94 27.16
CA LEU A 169 9.78 -16.49 28.06
C LEU A 169 9.44 -17.91 28.50
N SER A 170 8.16 -18.20 28.76
CA SER A 170 7.69 -19.56 29.10
C SER A 170 7.83 -20.53 27.92
N ALA A 171 7.82 -20.02 26.69
CA ALA A 171 8.11 -20.78 25.47
C ALA A 171 9.62 -20.98 25.21
N GLN A 172 10.50 -20.52 26.11
CA GLN A 172 11.96 -20.52 25.97
C GLN A 172 12.50 -19.65 24.82
N ILE A 173 11.76 -18.60 24.43
CA ILE A 173 12.26 -17.63 23.45
C ILE A 173 13.18 -16.63 24.17
N PRO A 174 14.43 -16.43 23.72
CA PRO A 174 15.33 -15.42 24.27
C PRO A 174 14.71 -14.02 24.30
N PHE A 175 14.94 -13.27 25.37
CA PHE A 175 14.40 -11.91 25.52
C PHE A 175 14.73 -10.98 24.34
N LEU A 176 15.98 -11.01 23.85
CA LEU A 176 16.42 -10.17 22.73
C LEU A 176 15.65 -10.47 21.42
N LYS A 177 15.24 -11.73 21.24
CA LYS A 177 14.43 -12.18 20.10
C LYS A 177 12.98 -11.68 20.19
N ILE A 178 12.42 -11.58 21.40
CA ILE A 178 11.10 -10.95 21.61
C ILE A 178 11.20 -9.45 21.32
N LEU A 179 12.26 -8.79 21.83
CA LEU A 179 12.48 -7.36 21.61
C LEU A 179 12.68 -7.01 20.13
N SER A 180 13.36 -7.85 19.35
CA SER A 180 13.52 -7.61 17.92
C SER A 180 12.19 -7.67 17.16
N PHE A 181 11.27 -8.55 17.56
CA PHE A 181 9.91 -8.57 17.04
C PHE A 181 9.15 -7.27 17.35
N ASP A 182 9.35 -6.68 18.54
CA ASP A 182 8.74 -5.40 18.90
C ASP A 182 9.21 -4.23 18.05
N VAL A 183 10.52 -4.14 17.82
CA VAL A 183 11.09 -3.12 16.93
C VAL A 183 10.46 -3.23 15.54
N LEU A 184 10.23 -4.45 15.07
CA LEU A 184 9.61 -4.72 13.78
C LEU A 184 8.12 -4.33 13.78
N VAL A 185 7.36 -4.66 14.83
CA VAL A 185 5.96 -4.23 15.00
C VAL A 185 5.85 -2.70 15.06
N LEU A 186 6.80 -2.00 15.69
CA LEU A 186 6.85 -0.54 15.68
C LEU A 186 7.06 0.01 14.26
N GLY A 187 7.99 -0.56 13.48
CA GLY A 187 8.19 -0.20 12.07
C GLY A 187 6.94 -0.44 11.21
N CYS A 188 6.28 -1.57 11.43
CA CYS A 188 5.00 -1.91 10.78
C CYS A 188 3.90 -0.89 11.13
N GLY A 189 3.77 -0.55 12.42
CA GLY A 189 2.82 0.46 12.90
C GLY A 189 3.06 1.84 12.28
N LEU A 190 4.33 2.29 12.24
CA LEU A 190 4.70 3.54 11.59
C LEU A 190 4.28 3.53 10.11
N PHE A 191 4.58 2.47 9.36
CA PHE A 191 4.23 2.35 7.96
C PHE A 191 2.70 2.34 7.73
N PHE A 192 1.93 1.54 8.46
CA PHE A 192 0.48 1.49 8.23
C PHE A 192 -0.24 2.73 8.75
N TYR A 193 0.23 3.35 9.84
CA TYR A 193 -0.30 4.65 10.27
C TYR A 193 0.04 5.75 9.27
N SER A 194 1.17 5.62 8.58
CA SER A 194 1.52 6.49 7.46
C SER A 194 0.51 6.39 6.31
N VAL A 195 0.18 5.16 5.92
CA VAL A 195 -0.89 4.90 4.94
C VAL A 195 -2.23 5.43 5.44
N ALA A 196 -2.57 5.22 6.72
CA ALA A 196 -3.83 5.66 7.31
C ALA A 196 -3.99 7.20 7.27
N LEU A 197 -2.94 7.96 7.59
CA LEU A 197 -2.95 9.41 7.45
C LEU A 197 -3.20 9.84 6.00
N LEU A 198 -2.56 9.17 5.03
CA LEU A 198 -2.72 9.49 3.62
C LEU A 198 -4.14 9.20 3.14
N ILE A 199 -4.68 8.04 3.51
CA ILE A 199 -6.09 7.69 3.26
C ILE A 199 -6.99 8.76 3.89
N GLY A 200 -6.70 9.18 5.12
CA GLY A 200 -7.38 10.24 5.86
C GLY A 200 -7.50 11.56 5.08
N LEU A 201 -6.42 12.02 4.45
CA LEU A 201 -6.37 13.28 3.69
C LEU A 201 -7.00 13.21 2.28
N VAL A 202 -7.08 12.02 1.69
CA VAL A 202 -7.58 11.85 0.30
C VAL A 202 -9.05 11.44 0.28
N GLY A 203 -9.50 10.67 1.26
CA GLY A 203 -10.79 9.99 1.25
C GLY A 203 -12.00 10.79 1.77
N TYR A 204 -11.88 12.10 1.97
CA TYR A 204 -12.92 12.93 2.61
C TYR A 204 -14.29 12.86 1.95
N TRP A 205 -14.32 12.62 0.64
CA TRP A 205 -15.53 12.44 -0.17
C TRP A 205 -16.46 11.30 0.28
N LEU A 206 -15.98 10.34 1.07
CA LEU A 206 -16.77 9.19 1.55
C LEU A 206 -17.54 9.45 2.86
N ASN A 207 -17.62 10.71 3.33
CA ASN A 207 -18.52 11.17 4.40
C ASN A 207 -18.60 10.28 5.67
N GLY A 208 -17.51 9.63 6.08
CA GLY A 208 -17.40 8.86 7.36
C GLY A 208 -17.21 7.38 7.16
N PHE A 209 -17.68 6.88 6.02
CA PHE A 209 -17.40 5.52 5.59
C PHE A 209 -15.91 5.29 5.31
N GLN A 210 -15.17 6.36 5.01
CA GLN A 210 -13.71 6.36 4.81
C GLN A 210 -12.91 5.62 5.89
N ALA A 211 -13.24 5.83 7.18
CA ALA A 211 -12.51 5.20 8.28
C ALA A 211 -12.71 3.70 8.29
N TRP A 212 -13.95 3.24 8.09
CA TRP A 212 -14.30 1.83 7.97
C TRP A 212 -13.64 1.17 6.76
N LEU A 213 -13.78 1.78 5.57
CA LEU A 213 -13.21 1.26 4.34
C LEU A 213 -11.67 1.22 4.40
N GLY A 214 -11.04 2.30 4.87
CA GLY A 214 -9.59 2.38 5.00
C GLY A 214 -9.02 1.38 6.00
N SER A 215 -9.64 1.22 7.16
CA SER A 215 -9.22 0.18 8.12
C SER A 215 -9.47 -1.23 7.61
N ALA A 216 -10.56 -1.46 6.87
CA ALA A 216 -10.86 -2.76 6.27
C ALA A 216 -9.83 -3.13 5.19
N ILE A 217 -9.42 -2.17 4.35
CA ILE A 217 -8.35 -2.36 3.35
C ILE A 217 -7.03 -2.69 4.06
N ILE A 218 -6.65 -1.96 5.10
CA ILE A 218 -5.43 -2.23 5.87
C ILE A 218 -5.48 -3.63 6.51
N CYS A 219 -6.63 -4.03 7.06
CA CYS A 219 -6.83 -5.37 7.61
C CYS A 219 -6.69 -6.45 6.52
N ALA A 220 -7.31 -6.26 5.36
CA ALA A 220 -7.20 -7.18 4.22
C ALA A 220 -5.76 -7.29 3.70
N LEU A 221 -5.03 -6.18 3.63
CA LEU A 221 -3.62 -6.18 3.24
C LEU A 221 -2.73 -6.92 4.26
N LEU A 222 -2.92 -6.69 5.56
CA LEU A 222 -2.20 -7.43 6.60
C LEU A 222 -2.46 -8.94 6.50
N PHE A 223 -3.73 -9.32 6.30
CA PHE A 223 -4.10 -10.72 6.14
C PHE A 223 -3.48 -11.32 4.87
N LEU A 224 -3.54 -10.60 3.74
CA LEU A 224 -2.91 -11.00 2.49
C LEU A 224 -1.41 -11.23 2.71
N PHE A 225 -0.68 -10.24 3.23
CA PHE A 225 0.76 -10.31 3.41
C PHE A 225 1.20 -11.42 4.37
N ASN A 226 0.38 -11.73 5.37
CA ASN A 226 0.62 -12.82 6.30
C ASN A 226 0.43 -14.22 5.66
N ASN A 227 -0.44 -14.33 4.65
CA ASN A 227 -0.83 -15.60 4.03
C ASN A 227 -0.15 -15.87 2.67
N LEU A 228 0.64 -14.94 2.15
CA LEU A 228 1.44 -15.16 0.94
C LEU A 228 2.48 -16.25 1.17
N TYR A 229 2.63 -17.14 0.18
CA TYR A 229 3.70 -18.13 0.14
C TYR A 229 4.92 -17.54 -0.61
N ILE A 230 6.12 -17.99 -0.23
CA ILE A 230 7.35 -17.62 -0.93
C ILE A 230 7.40 -18.44 -2.22
N SER A 231 7.31 -17.74 -3.34
CA SER A 231 7.16 -18.27 -4.69
C SER A 231 8.45 -18.22 -5.51
N HIS A 232 9.50 -17.61 -4.95
CA HIS A 232 10.73 -17.24 -5.66
C HIS A 232 10.46 -16.32 -6.87
N SER A 233 9.48 -15.43 -6.70
CA SER A 233 9.08 -14.46 -7.71
C SER A 233 9.17 -13.02 -7.20
N SER A 234 8.93 -12.05 -8.09
CA SER A 234 8.89 -10.61 -7.76
C SER A 234 7.89 -10.26 -6.64
N VAL A 235 6.89 -11.11 -6.37
CA VAL A 235 5.89 -10.91 -5.29
C VAL A 235 6.49 -11.16 -3.92
N ASP A 236 7.58 -11.91 -3.81
CA ASP A 236 8.20 -12.25 -2.52
C ASP A 236 8.66 -11.00 -1.75
N TRP A 237 8.87 -9.88 -2.45
CA TRP A 237 9.08 -8.57 -1.84
C TRP A 237 7.94 -8.17 -0.87
N ILE A 238 6.69 -8.52 -1.18
CA ILE A 238 5.50 -8.19 -0.37
C ILE A 238 5.57 -8.85 1.01
N TYR A 239 6.26 -9.99 1.12
CA TYR A 239 6.50 -10.66 2.39
C TYR A 239 7.17 -9.71 3.41
N GLY A 240 8.00 -8.78 2.93
CA GLY A 240 8.65 -7.75 3.74
C GLY A 240 7.71 -6.71 4.39
N PHE A 241 6.40 -6.76 4.15
CA PHE A 241 5.39 -5.93 4.83
C PHE A 241 4.64 -6.65 5.95
N SER A 242 4.99 -7.91 6.25
CA SER A 242 4.43 -8.66 7.37
C SER A 242 5.46 -8.77 8.49
N PRO A 243 5.12 -8.39 9.74
CA PRO A 243 6.01 -8.60 10.87
C PRO A 243 6.10 -10.05 11.31
N VAL A 244 5.12 -10.87 10.92
CA VAL A 244 5.04 -12.29 11.26
C VAL A 244 6.13 -13.11 10.56
N THR A 245 6.78 -12.56 9.55
CA THR A 245 7.92 -13.17 8.84
C THR A 245 9.10 -13.53 9.75
N LEU A 246 9.25 -12.85 10.89
CA LEU A 246 10.30 -13.15 11.86
C LEU A 246 9.93 -14.31 12.79
N LEU A 247 8.63 -14.62 12.98
CA LEU A 247 8.16 -15.64 13.95
C LEU A 247 8.83 -17.02 13.78
N PRO A 248 9.02 -17.57 12.56
CA PRO A 248 9.69 -18.86 12.37
C PRO A 248 11.10 -18.90 12.98
N TYR A 249 11.86 -17.80 12.95
CA TYR A 249 13.21 -17.70 13.54
C TYR A 249 13.19 -17.57 15.07
N LEU A 250 12.07 -17.13 15.64
CA LEU A 250 11.86 -17.04 17.09
C LEU A 250 11.51 -18.42 17.65
N ALA A 251 10.56 -19.09 17.00
CA ALA A 251 10.01 -20.36 17.43
C ALA A 251 10.91 -21.57 17.10
N GLN A 252 11.71 -21.50 16.03
CA GLN A 252 12.45 -22.64 15.46
C GLN A 252 11.54 -23.87 15.17
N THR A 253 10.24 -23.64 15.03
CA THR A 253 9.24 -24.67 14.74
C THR A 253 8.60 -24.40 13.38
N SER A 254 8.12 -25.46 12.75
CA SER A 254 7.35 -25.41 11.49
C SER A 254 5.90 -25.86 11.73
N ASP A 255 5.33 -25.55 12.89
CA ASP A 255 4.00 -26.02 13.28
C ASP A 255 2.91 -25.31 12.46
N PRO A 256 2.10 -26.02 11.67
CA PRO A 256 1.03 -25.43 10.88
C PRO A 256 -0.11 -24.83 11.72
N ALA A 257 -0.18 -25.11 13.02
CA ALA A 257 -1.17 -24.53 13.94
C ALA A 257 -0.88 -23.07 14.34
N LEU A 258 0.30 -22.54 13.97
CA LEU A 258 0.69 -21.17 14.26
C LEU A 258 0.17 -20.20 13.17
N PRO A 259 -0.06 -18.91 13.49
CA PRO A 259 -0.64 -17.92 12.58
C PRO A 259 0.34 -17.45 11.48
N TYR A 260 1.26 -18.30 11.04
CA TYR A 260 2.15 -18.07 9.92
C TYR A 260 2.15 -19.28 8.99
N ARG A 261 1.93 -19.03 7.70
CA ARG A 261 1.86 -20.09 6.68
C ARG A 261 3.21 -20.40 6.03
N GLY A 262 4.25 -19.60 6.34
CA GLY A 262 5.59 -19.76 5.78
C GLY A 262 6.35 -20.91 6.40
N SER A 263 6.81 -21.86 5.59
CA SER A 263 7.73 -22.90 6.05
C SER A 263 9.13 -22.30 6.25
N LEU A 264 9.77 -22.59 7.39
CA LEU A 264 11.16 -22.18 7.65
C LEU A 264 12.12 -22.56 6.50
N PRO A 265 12.00 -23.73 5.84
CA PRO A 265 12.80 -24.06 4.66
C PRO A 265 12.67 -23.08 3.49
N SER A 266 11.44 -22.63 3.18
CA SER A 266 11.21 -21.64 2.10
C SER A 266 11.83 -20.30 2.44
N LEU A 267 11.74 -19.90 3.71
CA LEU A 267 12.27 -18.65 4.22
C LEU A 267 13.79 -18.60 4.20
N LEU A 268 14.47 -19.73 4.47
CA LEU A 268 15.93 -19.84 4.37
C LEU A 268 16.46 -19.57 2.95
N ASN A 269 15.66 -19.90 1.93
CA ASN A 269 15.98 -19.67 0.52
C ASN A 269 15.56 -18.28 0.02
N TRP A 270 15.14 -17.38 0.92
CA TRP A 270 14.74 -16.02 0.55
C TRP A 270 15.98 -15.19 0.19
N GLN A 271 16.04 -14.69 -1.05
CA GLN A 271 17.22 -14.00 -1.59
C GLN A 271 16.84 -12.67 -2.26
N PHE A 272 17.76 -11.71 -2.22
CA PHE A 272 17.63 -10.40 -2.88
C PHE A 272 18.93 -10.06 -3.60
N PHE A 273 18.91 -9.95 -4.93
CA PHE A 273 20.10 -9.84 -5.79
C PHE A 273 21.16 -10.91 -5.47
N GLY A 274 20.71 -12.14 -5.19
CA GLY A 274 21.57 -13.26 -4.77
C GLY A 274 22.09 -13.19 -3.33
N LEU A 275 21.80 -12.12 -2.58
CA LEU A 275 22.13 -12.04 -1.15
C LEU A 275 21.17 -12.94 -0.36
N PRO A 276 21.67 -13.87 0.47
CA PRO A 276 20.84 -14.82 1.22
C PRO A 276 20.20 -14.18 2.46
N LEU A 277 19.20 -13.33 2.24
CA LEU A 277 18.44 -12.64 3.31
C LEU A 277 17.84 -13.62 4.32
N GLY A 278 17.36 -14.76 3.83
CA GLY A 278 16.73 -15.82 4.60
C GLY A 278 17.65 -16.61 5.52
N SER A 279 18.97 -16.52 5.35
CA SER A 279 19.92 -17.36 6.09
C SER A 279 19.90 -17.11 7.60
N ASN A 280 19.55 -15.90 8.02
CA ASN A 280 19.54 -15.51 9.43
C ASN A 280 18.38 -14.55 9.71
N GLY A 281 17.67 -14.77 10.84
CA GLY A 281 16.61 -13.87 11.29
C GLY A 281 17.06 -12.42 11.48
N LEU A 282 18.35 -12.16 11.74
CA LEU A 282 18.90 -10.80 11.78
C LEU A 282 18.88 -10.12 10.41
N PHE A 283 19.23 -10.83 9.34
CA PHE A 283 19.17 -10.26 7.98
C PHE A 283 17.74 -9.98 7.55
N VAL A 284 16.81 -10.89 7.89
CA VAL A 284 15.36 -10.66 7.71
C VAL A 284 14.90 -9.43 8.48
N LEU A 285 15.25 -9.32 9.76
CA LEU A 285 14.92 -8.14 10.58
C LEU A 285 15.42 -6.84 9.95
N MET A 286 16.71 -6.79 9.58
CA MET A 286 17.31 -5.59 8.99
C MET A 286 16.67 -5.22 7.65
N PHE A 287 16.41 -6.22 6.80
CA PHE A 287 15.76 -6.01 5.51
C PHE A 287 14.32 -5.50 5.67
N VAL A 288 13.53 -6.12 6.54
CA VAL A 288 12.14 -5.73 6.78
C VAL A 288 12.06 -4.33 7.39
N LEU A 289 12.95 -3.97 8.32
CA LEU A 289 13.04 -2.62 8.86
C LEU A 289 13.44 -1.59 7.81
N ALA A 290 14.43 -1.92 6.96
CA ALA A 290 14.82 -1.07 5.84
C ALA A 290 13.66 -0.88 4.85
N ASN A 291 12.90 -1.95 4.57
CA ASN A 291 11.71 -1.90 3.71
C ASN A 291 10.66 -0.95 4.32
N TYR A 292 10.28 -1.10 5.59
CA TYR A 292 9.35 -0.17 6.24
C TYR A 292 9.86 1.28 6.22
N GLY A 293 11.15 1.50 6.50
CA GLY A 293 11.74 2.84 6.48
C GLY A 293 11.69 3.48 5.10
N LEU A 294 12.06 2.73 4.06
CA LEU A 294 12.05 3.18 2.67
C LEU A 294 10.64 3.61 2.22
N TRP A 295 9.63 2.76 2.46
CA TRP A 295 8.27 3.04 2.02
C TRP A 295 7.57 4.08 2.88
N THR A 296 7.89 4.16 4.17
CA THR A 296 7.44 5.28 5.02
C THR A 296 8.00 6.61 4.49
N GLY A 297 9.27 6.64 4.09
CA GLY A 297 9.90 7.81 3.46
C GLY A 297 9.20 8.23 2.16
N TRP A 298 8.83 7.27 1.31
CA TRP A 298 8.06 7.53 0.09
C TRP A 298 6.63 7.99 0.35
N LEU A 299 5.95 7.45 1.37
CA LEU A 299 4.60 7.87 1.78
C LEU A 299 4.58 9.29 2.37
N TRP A 300 5.68 9.71 2.98
CA TRP A 300 5.79 11.05 3.58
C TRP A 300 5.85 12.17 2.54
N GLN A 301 6.31 11.88 1.32
CA GLN A 301 6.31 12.84 0.21
C GLN A 301 4.89 13.32 -0.15
N PRO A 302 3.94 12.45 -0.52
CA PRO A 302 2.57 12.87 -0.84
C PRO A 302 1.82 13.40 0.37
N LEU A 303 2.10 12.92 1.58
CA LEU A 303 1.45 13.42 2.79
C LEU A 303 1.74 14.88 3.07
N GLN A 304 3.02 15.27 3.06
CA GLN A 304 3.41 16.66 3.30
C GLN A 304 2.82 17.60 2.23
N ARG A 305 2.80 17.15 0.96
CA ARG A 305 2.24 17.92 -0.14
C ARG A 305 0.73 18.10 -0.01
N ARG A 306 0.01 17.00 0.23
CA ARG A 306 -1.45 16.99 0.36
C ARG A 306 -1.93 17.76 1.58
N PHE A 307 -1.22 17.66 2.70
CA PHE A 307 -1.54 18.37 3.93
C PHE A 307 -1.46 19.89 3.74
N ARG A 308 -0.45 20.38 3.01
CA ARG A 308 -0.31 21.83 2.72
C ARG A 308 -1.30 22.30 1.67
N ASN A 309 -1.41 21.56 0.56
CA ASN A 309 -2.18 21.97 -0.61
C ASN A 309 -3.08 20.83 -1.11
N PRO A 310 -4.40 20.91 -0.89
CA PRO A 310 -5.34 19.86 -1.30
C PRO A 310 -5.66 19.85 -2.81
N GLN A 311 -5.13 20.78 -3.60
CA GLN A 311 -5.41 20.87 -5.05
C GLN A 311 -4.26 20.35 -5.94
N ILE A 312 -3.08 20.12 -5.36
CA ILE A 312 -1.89 19.66 -6.09
C ILE A 312 -1.90 18.13 -6.19
N PRO A 313 -1.36 17.52 -7.28
CA PRO A 313 -1.13 16.08 -7.34
C PRO A 313 -0.29 15.58 -6.17
N LEU A 314 -0.55 14.34 -5.75
CA LEU A 314 0.05 13.72 -4.58
C LEU A 314 1.57 13.59 -4.73
N LEU A 315 2.05 13.14 -5.88
CA LEU A 315 3.47 13.10 -6.21
C LEU A 315 3.81 14.13 -7.29
N SER A 316 5.03 14.65 -7.23
CA SER A 316 5.57 15.42 -8.35
C SER A 316 6.05 14.46 -9.43
N LYS A 317 6.12 14.94 -10.67
CA LYS A 317 6.67 14.16 -11.78
C LYS A 317 8.08 13.65 -11.49
N LYS A 318 8.94 14.53 -10.94
CA LYS A 318 10.30 14.15 -10.51
C LYS A 318 10.30 13.05 -9.45
N GLN A 319 9.46 13.16 -8.42
CA GLN A 319 9.36 12.14 -7.38
C GLN A 319 8.86 10.81 -7.96
N SER A 320 7.94 10.83 -8.92
CA SER A 320 7.47 9.60 -9.56
C SER A 320 8.56 8.84 -10.30
N TYR A 321 9.47 9.54 -10.99
CA TYR A 321 10.60 8.90 -11.70
C TYR A 321 11.51 8.12 -10.74
N TRP A 322 11.85 8.73 -9.61
CA TRP A 322 12.66 8.09 -8.58
C TRP A 322 11.90 6.98 -7.85
N ALA A 323 10.61 7.16 -7.58
CA ALA A 323 9.78 6.14 -6.97
C ALA A 323 9.68 4.90 -7.88
N THR A 324 9.44 5.10 -9.18
CA THR A 324 9.39 4.01 -10.16
C THR A 324 10.71 3.26 -10.25
N ALA A 325 11.85 3.97 -10.33
CA ALA A 325 13.16 3.34 -10.31
C ALA A 325 13.39 2.51 -9.04
N CYS A 326 12.97 3.03 -7.88
CA CYS A 326 13.06 2.34 -6.60
C CYS A 326 12.22 1.05 -6.58
N VAL A 327 10.95 1.11 -7.00
CA VAL A 327 10.02 -0.02 -7.02
C VAL A 327 10.53 -1.14 -7.93
N VAL A 328 10.97 -0.77 -9.13
CA VAL A 328 11.46 -1.73 -10.13
C VAL A 328 12.76 -2.40 -9.66
N THR A 329 13.63 -1.65 -8.96
CA THR A 329 14.82 -2.22 -8.32
C THR A 329 14.44 -3.24 -7.24
N CYS A 330 13.40 -2.97 -6.43
CA CYS A 330 12.91 -3.93 -5.45
C CYS A 330 12.38 -5.21 -6.10
N TRP A 331 11.59 -5.11 -7.17
CA TRP A 331 11.06 -6.29 -7.86
C TRP A 331 12.16 -7.14 -8.47
N LEU A 332 13.06 -6.51 -9.25
CA LEU A 332 14.16 -7.22 -9.92
C LEU A 332 15.11 -7.88 -8.93
N GLY A 333 15.27 -7.31 -7.74
CA GLY A 333 16.09 -7.93 -6.69
C GLY A 333 15.57 -9.30 -6.27
N PHE A 334 14.26 -9.51 -6.21
CA PHE A 334 13.67 -10.83 -5.92
C PHE A 334 13.56 -11.71 -7.17
N SER A 335 13.46 -11.13 -8.36
CA SER A 335 13.45 -11.87 -9.63
C SER A 335 14.78 -12.58 -9.96
N LEU A 336 15.88 -12.22 -9.29
CA LEU A 336 17.22 -12.81 -9.49
C LEU A 336 17.54 -13.97 -8.53
N GLY A 337 16.56 -14.44 -7.76
CA GLY A 337 16.70 -15.55 -6.80
C GLY A 337 16.77 -16.95 -7.44
N PRO A 338 16.81 -18.01 -6.61
CA PRO A 338 16.83 -19.39 -7.07
C PRO A 338 15.55 -19.73 -7.85
N LYS A 339 15.66 -20.66 -8.81
CA LYS A 339 14.65 -20.90 -9.86
C LYS A 339 13.27 -21.30 -9.30
N GLY A 340 12.33 -20.36 -9.27
CA GLY A 340 10.90 -20.63 -9.35
C GLY A 340 10.47 -20.95 -10.79
N SER A 341 9.18 -21.15 -11.03
CA SER A 341 8.64 -21.25 -12.39
C SER A 341 8.80 -19.92 -13.13
N THR A 342 9.37 -19.96 -14.33
CA THR A 342 9.63 -18.77 -15.16
C THR A 342 8.33 -18.07 -15.56
N GLU A 343 7.28 -18.85 -15.82
CA GLU A 343 5.94 -18.34 -16.14
C GLU A 343 5.32 -17.55 -14.98
N GLU A 344 5.36 -18.06 -13.74
CA GLU A 344 4.85 -17.34 -12.57
C GLU A 344 5.64 -16.05 -12.34
N LEU A 345 6.97 -16.12 -12.47
CA LEU A 345 7.83 -14.94 -12.33
C LEU A 345 7.45 -13.83 -13.31
N ILE A 346 7.26 -14.16 -14.59
CA ILE A 346 6.86 -13.21 -15.64
C ILE A 346 5.46 -12.68 -15.36
N SER A 347 4.50 -13.56 -15.07
CA SER A 347 3.10 -13.22 -14.80
C SER A 347 3.00 -12.22 -13.64
N PHE A 348 3.65 -12.51 -12.52
CA PHE A 348 3.64 -11.65 -11.36
C PHE A 348 4.34 -10.31 -11.60
N LEU A 349 5.48 -10.31 -12.32
CA LEU A 349 6.17 -9.07 -12.67
C LEU A 349 5.28 -8.16 -13.53
N LEU A 350 4.57 -8.71 -14.51
CA LEU A 350 3.64 -7.97 -15.37
C LEU A 350 2.42 -7.43 -14.60
N ILE A 351 1.85 -8.23 -13.68
CA ILE A 351 0.75 -7.79 -12.81
C ILE A 351 1.20 -6.66 -11.88
N LEU A 352 2.34 -6.82 -11.21
CA LEU A 352 2.92 -5.78 -10.34
C LEU A 352 3.21 -4.50 -11.12
N HIS A 353 3.78 -4.62 -12.32
CA HIS A 353 4.01 -3.51 -13.24
C HIS A 353 2.71 -2.76 -13.52
N MET A 354 1.64 -3.46 -13.93
CA MET A 354 0.33 -2.84 -14.15
C MET A 354 -0.20 -2.12 -12.90
N LEU A 355 -0.18 -2.78 -11.74
CA LEU A 355 -0.70 -2.22 -10.48
C LEU A 355 0.05 -0.95 -10.07
N TRP A 356 1.37 -0.91 -10.25
CA TRP A 356 2.17 0.29 -9.98
C TRP A 356 1.76 1.46 -10.86
N PHE A 357 1.52 1.24 -12.16
CA PHE A 357 1.10 2.33 -13.05
C PHE A 357 -0.33 2.79 -12.80
N VAL A 358 -1.23 1.89 -12.38
CA VAL A 358 -2.56 2.29 -11.88
C VAL A 358 -2.43 3.18 -10.65
N LEU A 359 -1.55 2.82 -9.71
CA LEU A 359 -1.25 3.66 -8.55
C LEU A 359 -0.64 5.01 -8.96
N LEU A 360 0.34 5.03 -9.87
CA LEU A 360 0.95 6.28 -10.36
C LEU A 360 -0.08 7.20 -11.02
N MET A 361 -1.06 6.67 -11.74
CA MET A 361 -2.14 7.47 -12.29
C MET A 361 -2.91 8.20 -11.19
N VAL A 362 -3.27 7.52 -10.10
CA VAL A 362 -3.91 8.16 -8.94
C VAL A 362 -3.01 9.23 -8.32
N LEU A 363 -1.69 8.98 -8.27
CA LEU A 363 -0.74 9.87 -7.59
C LEU A 363 -0.34 11.11 -8.42
N LEU A 364 -0.38 11.04 -9.75
CA LEU A 364 0.13 12.07 -10.66
C LEU A 364 -0.94 12.89 -11.38
N LEU A 365 -2.18 12.39 -11.53
CA LEU A 365 -3.15 13.08 -12.37
C LEU A 365 -3.57 14.42 -11.74
N PRO A 366 -3.34 15.56 -12.44
CA PRO A 366 -3.56 16.89 -11.88
C PRO A 366 -5.05 17.25 -11.78
N HIS A 367 -5.36 18.25 -10.96
CA HIS A 367 -6.71 18.79 -10.86
C HIS A 367 -7.12 19.54 -12.15
N HIS A 368 -8.42 19.60 -12.46
CA HIS A 368 -8.96 20.27 -13.65
C HIS A 368 -8.53 21.75 -13.71
N GLN A 369 -8.61 22.47 -12.58
CA GLN A 369 -8.16 23.85 -12.47
C GLN A 369 -6.68 24.01 -12.83
N ALA A 370 -5.80 23.16 -12.29
CA ALA A 370 -4.37 23.18 -12.61
C ALA A 370 -4.11 22.98 -14.12
N LEU A 371 -4.86 22.07 -14.75
CA LEU A 371 -4.78 21.87 -16.20
C LEU A 371 -5.29 23.07 -17.00
N GLN A 372 -6.36 23.72 -16.55
CA GLN A 372 -6.89 24.94 -17.18
C GLN A 372 -5.89 26.09 -17.06
N ASP A 373 -5.28 26.27 -15.90
CA ASP A 373 -4.28 27.32 -15.68
C ASP A 373 -3.04 27.05 -16.55
N TRP A 374 -2.55 25.82 -16.57
CA TRP A 374 -1.49 25.43 -17.50
C TRP A 374 -1.90 25.66 -18.97
N ALA A 375 -3.14 25.33 -19.33
CA ALA A 375 -3.66 25.52 -20.68
C ALA A 375 -3.74 26.99 -21.11
N ARG A 376 -4.01 27.91 -20.19
CA ARG A 376 -3.99 29.36 -20.43
C ARG A 376 -2.56 29.88 -20.59
N PHE A 377 -1.66 29.51 -19.68
CA PHE A 377 -0.29 30.02 -19.66
C PHE A 377 0.66 29.33 -20.64
N ARG A 378 0.28 28.22 -21.28
CA ARG A 378 1.11 27.57 -22.31
C ARG A 378 1.33 28.42 -23.58
N GLY A 379 0.51 29.45 -23.78
CA GLY A 379 0.44 30.27 -25.00
C GLY A 379 1.33 31.51 -25.02
N THR A 380 1.78 31.98 -23.85
CA THR A 380 2.69 33.15 -23.71
C THR A 380 4.08 32.89 -24.30
N TYR A 381 4.38 31.63 -24.59
CA TYR A 381 5.63 31.11 -25.09
C TYR A 381 5.68 31.03 -26.64
N ARG A 382 5.46 32.14 -27.36
CA ARG A 382 5.42 32.15 -28.85
C ARG A 382 6.80 32.01 -29.54
N SER A 383 7.91 31.99 -28.80
CA SER A 383 9.28 31.89 -29.36
C SER A 383 9.84 30.45 -29.38
N ALA A 384 10.99 30.23 -30.03
CA ALA A 384 11.71 28.95 -29.98
C ALA A 384 12.06 28.52 -28.54
N ARG A 385 12.43 29.49 -27.67
CA ARG A 385 12.58 29.27 -26.21
C ARG A 385 11.28 28.79 -25.56
N GLY A 386 10.14 29.24 -26.09
CA GLY A 386 8.83 28.86 -25.63
C GLY A 386 8.43 27.40 -25.91
N ARG A 387 8.86 26.83 -27.04
CA ARG A 387 8.69 25.39 -27.33
C ARG A 387 9.48 24.52 -26.35
N VAL A 388 10.72 24.93 -26.03
CA VAL A 388 11.57 24.24 -25.04
C VAL A 388 10.98 24.33 -23.63
N GLN A 389 10.43 25.49 -23.25
CA GLN A 389 9.76 25.62 -21.96
C GLN A 389 8.52 24.72 -21.88
N ARG A 390 7.72 24.62 -22.95
CA ARG A 390 6.55 23.74 -22.99
C ARG A 390 6.92 22.25 -22.83
N THR A 391 7.99 21.78 -23.45
CA THR A 391 8.45 20.39 -23.27
C THR A 391 9.00 20.18 -21.87
N LYS A 392 9.74 21.15 -21.33
CA LYS A 392 10.21 21.13 -19.94
C LYS A 392 9.05 21.07 -18.95
N ASP A 393 7.98 21.84 -19.18
CA ASP A 393 6.79 21.83 -18.33
C ASP A 393 6.09 20.47 -18.38
N LEU A 394 5.93 19.86 -19.56
CA LEU A 394 5.33 18.52 -19.68
C LEU A 394 6.09 17.44 -18.90
N ILE A 395 7.42 17.57 -18.79
CA ILE A 395 8.27 16.63 -18.06
C ILE A 395 8.28 16.93 -16.56
N TRP A 396 8.33 18.21 -16.16
CA TRP A 396 8.65 18.58 -14.78
C TRP A 396 7.53 19.29 -14.02
N ALA A 397 6.65 20.03 -14.71
CA ALA A 397 5.62 20.83 -14.07
C ALA A 397 4.41 19.98 -13.66
N ASP A 398 3.98 20.15 -12.41
CA ASP A 398 2.89 19.38 -11.80
C ASP A 398 1.52 19.72 -12.40
N ASP A 399 1.34 20.95 -12.89
CA ASP A 399 0.07 21.43 -13.43
C ASP A 399 -0.18 20.98 -14.88
N SER A 400 0.83 20.40 -15.52
CA SER A 400 0.75 19.98 -16.91
C SER A 400 0.24 18.53 -17.05
N PRO A 401 -0.32 18.15 -18.21
CA PRO A 401 -0.85 16.80 -18.43
C PRO A 401 0.11 15.68 -18.02
N ALA A 402 -0.41 14.63 -17.39
CA ALA A 402 0.42 13.59 -16.78
C ALA A 402 0.88 12.50 -17.75
N TRP A 403 0.26 12.35 -18.92
CA TRP A 403 0.54 11.25 -19.85
C TRP A 403 2.00 11.17 -20.31
N VAL A 404 2.68 12.32 -20.51
CA VAL A 404 4.12 12.35 -20.85
C VAL A 404 4.97 11.84 -19.67
N ALA A 405 4.61 12.22 -18.45
CA ALA A 405 5.30 11.73 -17.26
C ALA A 405 5.08 10.23 -17.05
N ILE A 406 3.90 9.72 -17.35
CA ILE A 406 3.60 8.28 -17.31
C ILE A 406 4.42 7.54 -18.38
N ALA A 407 4.51 8.07 -19.60
CA ALA A 407 5.36 7.50 -20.66
C ALA A 407 6.84 7.45 -20.27
N LEU A 408 7.35 8.49 -19.60
CA LEU A 408 8.72 8.51 -19.08
C LEU A 408 8.92 7.49 -17.95
N ASN A 409 7.97 7.37 -17.03
CA ASN A 409 8.01 6.32 -16.00
C ASN A 409 7.99 4.91 -16.62
N LEU A 410 7.22 4.68 -17.69
CA LEU A 410 7.23 3.42 -18.43
C LEU A 410 8.62 3.13 -19.01
N GLY A 411 9.30 4.13 -19.58
CA GLY A 411 10.68 3.97 -20.04
C GLY A 411 11.65 3.60 -18.91
N ILE A 412 11.53 4.28 -17.76
CA ILE A 412 12.35 4.03 -16.57
C ILE A 412 12.10 2.62 -16.01
N ALA A 413 10.87 2.12 -16.07
CA ALA A 413 10.51 0.79 -15.58
C ALA A 413 10.90 -0.33 -16.57
N ASN A 414 10.57 -0.16 -17.85
CA ASN A 414 10.79 -1.17 -18.87
C ASN A 414 12.27 -1.38 -19.16
N PHE A 415 13.09 -0.33 -19.16
CA PHE A 415 14.52 -0.44 -19.48
C PHE A 415 15.27 -1.49 -18.63
N PRO A 416 15.25 -1.43 -17.29
CA PRO A 416 15.93 -2.43 -16.46
C PRO A 416 15.25 -3.80 -16.51
N ILE A 417 13.93 -3.88 -16.68
CA ILE A 417 13.22 -5.18 -16.82
C ILE A 417 13.64 -5.87 -18.11
N VAL A 418 13.70 -5.14 -19.22
CA VAL A 418 14.15 -5.66 -20.51
C VAL A 418 15.62 -6.10 -20.41
N ALA A 419 16.49 -5.27 -19.82
CA ALA A 419 17.89 -5.65 -19.62
C ALA A 419 18.04 -6.93 -18.79
N TRP A 420 17.24 -7.08 -17.73
CA TRP A 420 17.16 -8.30 -16.93
C TRP A 420 16.66 -9.50 -17.76
N ALA A 421 15.63 -9.31 -18.59
CA ALA A 421 15.09 -10.34 -19.46
C ALA A 421 16.15 -10.91 -20.41
N PHE A 422 16.90 -10.04 -21.10
CA PHE A 422 17.98 -10.47 -22.00
C PHE A 422 19.11 -11.21 -21.28
N TRP A 423 19.36 -10.88 -20.01
CA TRP A 423 20.41 -11.53 -19.22
C TRP A 423 19.97 -12.90 -18.67
N HIS A 424 18.72 -13.00 -18.22
CA HIS A 424 18.25 -14.14 -17.41
C HIS A 424 17.28 -15.07 -18.15
N LEU A 425 16.40 -14.52 -19.01
CA LEU A 425 15.38 -15.28 -19.74
C LEU A 425 15.88 -15.59 -21.16
N LYS A 426 16.07 -16.87 -21.48
CA LYS A 426 16.46 -17.29 -22.84
C LYS A 426 15.29 -17.76 -23.69
N GLU A 427 14.40 -18.58 -23.13
CA GLU A 427 13.27 -19.18 -23.87
C GLU A 427 12.05 -18.25 -23.83
N GLU A 428 11.65 -17.80 -22.65
CA GLU A 428 10.45 -16.95 -22.40
C GLU A 428 10.64 -15.45 -22.69
N GLN A 429 11.73 -15.08 -23.35
CA GLN A 429 12.08 -13.68 -23.55
C GLN A 429 11.01 -12.93 -24.37
N MET A 430 10.49 -13.59 -25.42
CA MET A 430 9.49 -13.00 -26.31
C MET A 430 8.16 -12.77 -25.60
N LEU A 431 7.76 -13.69 -24.72
CA LEU A 431 6.54 -13.59 -23.92
C LEU A 431 6.57 -12.34 -23.03
N LEU A 432 7.67 -12.12 -22.30
CA LEU A 432 7.83 -10.95 -21.45
C LEU A 432 7.86 -9.65 -22.27
N LEU A 433 8.59 -9.61 -23.39
CA LEU A 433 8.66 -8.43 -24.24
C LEU A 433 7.30 -8.04 -24.81
N MET A 434 6.53 -9.01 -25.30
CA MET A 434 5.18 -8.78 -25.79
C MET A 434 4.24 -8.37 -24.65
N GLY A 435 4.29 -9.05 -23.51
CA GLY A 435 3.52 -8.68 -22.32
C GLY A 435 3.79 -7.25 -21.86
N LEU A 436 5.06 -6.83 -21.82
CA LEU A 436 5.44 -5.45 -21.48
C LEU A 436 4.95 -4.45 -22.53
N LEU A 437 5.05 -4.77 -23.81
CA LEU A 437 4.57 -3.90 -24.89
C LEU A 437 3.07 -3.63 -24.73
N PHE A 438 2.25 -4.68 -24.63
CA PHE A 438 0.80 -4.58 -24.48
C PHE A 438 0.39 -3.90 -23.16
N ASN A 439 1.07 -4.21 -22.05
CA ASN A 439 0.80 -3.52 -20.79
C ASN A 439 1.14 -2.03 -20.87
N SER A 440 2.26 -1.67 -21.51
CA SER A 440 2.70 -0.28 -21.62
C SER A 440 1.75 0.55 -22.49
N THR A 441 1.32 0.02 -23.63
CA THR A 441 0.34 0.68 -24.50
C THR A 441 -1.02 0.79 -23.81
N LEU A 442 -1.48 -0.24 -23.10
CA LEU A 442 -2.72 -0.20 -22.33
C LEU A 442 -2.65 0.84 -21.20
N ILE A 443 -1.55 0.92 -20.46
CA ILE A 443 -1.33 1.93 -19.41
C ILE A 443 -1.43 3.34 -20.01
N LEU A 444 -0.86 3.58 -21.19
CA LEU A 444 -0.96 4.88 -21.86
C LEU A 444 -2.39 5.20 -22.31
N VAL A 445 -3.13 4.21 -22.84
CA VAL A 445 -4.56 4.37 -23.15
C VAL A 445 -5.34 4.77 -21.90
N LEU A 446 -5.16 4.06 -20.79
CA LEU A 446 -5.84 4.34 -19.53
C LEU A 446 -5.46 5.72 -18.98
N ALA A 447 -4.18 6.12 -19.05
CA ALA A 447 -3.72 7.42 -18.61
C ALA A 447 -4.35 8.56 -19.40
N LEU A 448 -4.36 8.45 -20.73
CA LEU A 448 -4.96 9.45 -21.62
C LEU A 448 -6.47 9.51 -21.45
N PHE A 449 -7.13 8.36 -21.35
CA PHE A 449 -8.57 8.27 -21.14
C PHE A 449 -8.97 8.95 -19.83
N ASN A 450 -8.29 8.62 -18.72
CA ASN A 450 -8.52 9.27 -17.43
C ASN A 450 -8.28 10.78 -17.50
N GLN A 451 -7.21 11.22 -18.16
CA GLN A 451 -6.93 12.65 -18.33
C GLN A 451 -8.06 13.38 -19.08
N VAL A 452 -8.58 12.78 -20.15
CA VAL A 452 -9.70 13.34 -20.95
C VAL A 452 -10.99 13.40 -20.13
N VAL A 453 -11.32 12.35 -19.37
CA VAL A 453 -12.52 12.32 -18.53
C VAL A 453 -12.42 13.38 -17.43
N LEU A 454 -11.26 13.49 -16.77
CA LEU A 454 -11.05 14.44 -15.66
C LEU A 454 -10.97 15.91 -16.10
N LEU A 455 -10.80 16.18 -17.39
CA LEU A 455 -10.91 17.53 -17.95
C LEU A 455 -12.35 18.00 -18.14
N ARG A 456 -13.32 17.09 -18.13
CA ARG A 456 -14.73 17.48 -18.23
C ARG A 456 -15.23 18.01 -16.89
N PRO A 457 -16.13 19.00 -16.88
CA PRO A 457 -16.82 19.41 -15.67
C PRO A 457 -17.79 18.29 -15.24
N ILE A 458 -17.37 17.45 -14.29
CA ILE A 458 -18.17 16.32 -13.79
C ILE A 458 -18.36 16.46 -12.27
N SER A 459 -19.58 16.23 -11.79
CA SER A 459 -19.88 16.13 -10.37
C SER A 459 -19.26 14.87 -9.75
N ASN A 460 -18.84 14.94 -8.48
CA ASN A 460 -18.21 13.81 -7.77
C ASN A 460 -16.99 13.21 -8.52
N ARG A 461 -16.10 14.07 -9.00
CA ARG A 461 -14.92 13.73 -9.81
C ARG A 461 -14.05 12.60 -9.23
N ASN A 462 -13.89 12.52 -7.92
CA ASN A 462 -13.11 11.45 -7.29
C ASN A 462 -13.73 10.06 -7.55
N LEU A 463 -15.07 9.96 -7.58
CA LEU A 463 -15.78 8.73 -7.97
C LEU A 463 -15.41 8.33 -9.38
N TRP A 464 -15.53 9.28 -10.31
CA TRP A 464 -15.26 9.03 -11.72
C TRP A 464 -13.81 8.67 -11.95
N ALA A 465 -12.86 9.39 -11.34
CA ALA A 465 -11.44 9.07 -11.39
C ALA A 465 -11.15 7.63 -10.93
N THR A 466 -11.77 7.20 -9.83
CA THR A 466 -11.61 5.83 -9.34
C THR A 466 -12.26 4.82 -10.26
N ALA A 467 -13.48 5.07 -10.73
CA ALA A 467 -14.23 4.17 -11.60
C ALA A 467 -13.53 3.98 -12.96
N THR A 468 -13.00 5.05 -13.55
CA THR A 468 -12.31 4.98 -14.85
C THR A 468 -10.93 4.33 -14.78
N LEU A 469 -10.38 4.12 -13.57
CA LEU A 469 -9.16 3.34 -13.36
C LEU A 469 -9.47 1.87 -13.05
N THR A 470 -10.49 1.60 -12.24
CA THR A 470 -10.79 0.23 -11.76
C THR A 470 -11.63 -0.57 -12.74
N VAL A 471 -12.65 0.03 -13.35
CA VAL A 471 -13.57 -0.67 -14.25
C VAL A 471 -12.84 -1.28 -15.44
N PRO A 472 -11.95 -0.56 -16.17
CA PRO A 472 -11.26 -1.15 -17.32
C PRO A 472 -10.32 -2.31 -16.97
N VAL A 473 -9.89 -2.40 -15.71
CA VAL A 473 -9.00 -3.47 -15.23
C VAL A 473 -9.80 -4.68 -14.76
N VAL A 474 -10.88 -4.45 -14.00
CA VAL A 474 -11.66 -5.51 -13.33
C VAL A 474 -12.77 -6.04 -14.22
N LEU A 475 -13.48 -5.18 -14.96
CA LEU A 475 -14.64 -5.58 -15.74
C LEU A 475 -14.29 -6.62 -16.82
N PRO A 476 -13.19 -6.49 -17.58
CA PRO A 476 -12.82 -7.53 -18.54
C PRO A 476 -12.57 -8.88 -17.85
N LEU A 477 -11.92 -8.89 -16.69
CA LEU A 477 -11.68 -10.13 -15.94
C LEU A 477 -12.99 -10.81 -15.55
N VAL A 478 -13.94 -10.04 -14.99
CA VAL A 478 -15.26 -10.57 -14.60
C VAL A 478 -16.01 -11.08 -15.82
N LEU A 479 -16.07 -10.32 -16.91
CA LEU A 479 -16.75 -10.73 -18.13
C LEU A 479 -16.13 -12.00 -18.73
N MET A 480 -14.80 -12.11 -18.77
CA MET A 480 -14.14 -13.30 -19.29
C MET A 480 -14.43 -14.54 -18.44
N THR A 481 -14.41 -14.40 -17.10
CA THR A 481 -14.76 -15.51 -16.20
C THR A 481 -16.22 -15.95 -16.34
N LEU A 482 -17.14 -14.99 -16.47
CA LEU A 482 -18.57 -15.28 -16.67
C LEU A 482 -18.87 -15.90 -18.04
N LEU A 483 -18.14 -15.48 -19.07
CA LEU A 483 -18.31 -15.98 -20.44
C LEU A 483 -17.55 -17.29 -20.70
N GLY A 484 -16.79 -17.81 -19.72
CA GLY A 484 -15.98 -19.02 -19.89
C GLY A 484 -14.94 -18.87 -20.99
N ALA A 485 -14.38 -17.67 -21.17
CA ALA A 485 -13.43 -17.40 -22.24
C ALA A 485 -12.08 -18.06 -21.96
N ASP A 486 -11.74 -19.06 -22.76
CA ASP A 486 -10.43 -19.72 -22.75
C ASP A 486 -9.44 -19.08 -23.72
N THR A 487 -8.15 -19.23 -23.40
CA THR A 487 -7.02 -18.72 -24.19
C THR A 487 -6.88 -19.37 -25.57
N THR A 488 -7.61 -20.45 -25.83
CA THR A 488 -7.57 -21.23 -27.07
C THR A 488 -8.71 -20.90 -28.05
N ASN A 489 -9.72 -20.12 -27.62
CA ASN A 489 -10.90 -19.79 -28.42
C ASN A 489 -10.78 -18.43 -29.12
N THR A 490 -11.74 -18.11 -30.00
CA THR A 490 -11.82 -16.80 -30.69
C THR A 490 -11.94 -15.60 -29.73
N GLY A 491 -12.27 -15.85 -28.46
CA GLY A 491 -12.25 -14.85 -27.39
C GLY A 491 -10.84 -14.44 -26.92
N ALA A 492 -9.79 -15.15 -27.33
CA ALA A 492 -8.43 -14.91 -26.88
C ALA A 492 -7.92 -13.48 -27.20
N ILE A 493 -8.38 -12.88 -28.31
CA ILE A 493 -8.04 -11.49 -28.69
C ILE A 493 -8.40 -10.48 -27.61
N TRP A 494 -9.43 -10.75 -26.79
CA TRP A 494 -9.82 -9.86 -25.70
C TRP A 494 -8.78 -9.82 -24.58
N PHE A 495 -8.04 -10.90 -24.33
CA PHE A 495 -6.97 -10.90 -23.34
C PHE A 495 -5.87 -9.89 -23.69
N LEU A 496 -5.56 -9.70 -24.97
CA LEU A 496 -4.57 -8.72 -25.45
C LEU A 496 -4.95 -7.26 -25.15
N LEU A 497 -6.24 -6.99 -24.89
CA LEU A 497 -6.75 -5.67 -24.50
C LEU A 497 -6.83 -5.49 -22.98
N THR A 498 -6.37 -6.48 -22.21
CA THR A 498 -6.39 -6.48 -20.75
C THR A 498 -4.97 -6.58 -20.17
N PRO A 499 -4.79 -6.35 -18.86
CA PRO A 499 -3.50 -6.54 -18.19
C PRO A 499 -2.93 -7.97 -18.26
N PHE A 500 -3.75 -8.93 -18.70
CA PHE A 500 -3.41 -10.33 -18.80
C PHE A 500 -3.04 -10.76 -20.24
N ALA A 501 -2.61 -9.81 -21.08
CA ALA A 501 -2.22 -10.06 -22.46
C ALA A 501 -1.24 -11.24 -22.58
N PHE A 502 -0.30 -11.37 -21.63
CA PHE A 502 0.69 -12.45 -21.62
C PHE A 502 0.08 -13.86 -21.68
N MET A 503 -1.10 -14.09 -21.10
CA MET A 503 -1.74 -15.42 -21.09
C MET A 503 -2.18 -15.89 -22.49
N ALA A 504 -2.26 -14.98 -23.46
CA ALA A 504 -2.81 -15.27 -24.77
C ALA A 504 -1.82 -15.05 -25.93
N VAL A 505 -0.66 -14.43 -25.68
CA VAL A 505 0.33 -14.09 -26.73
C VAL A 505 0.81 -15.34 -27.49
N GLU A 506 0.99 -16.46 -26.81
CA GLU A 506 1.51 -17.69 -27.43
C GLU A 506 0.45 -18.50 -28.18
N ALA A 507 -0.81 -18.38 -27.76
CA ALA A 507 -1.92 -19.14 -28.33
C ALA A 507 -2.53 -18.48 -29.58
N ILE A 508 -2.17 -17.22 -29.88
CA ILE A 508 -2.85 -16.39 -30.87
C ILE A 508 -1.98 -16.16 -32.13
N PRO A 509 -2.57 -16.20 -33.34
CA PRO A 509 -1.84 -15.88 -34.57
C PRO A 509 -1.38 -14.41 -34.64
N LEU A 510 -0.20 -14.18 -35.25
CA LEU A 510 0.43 -12.86 -35.39
C LEU A 510 -0.51 -11.77 -35.93
N ALA A 511 -1.42 -12.12 -36.85
CA ALA A 511 -2.39 -11.16 -37.39
C ALA A 511 -3.26 -10.54 -36.29
N GLN A 512 -3.77 -11.33 -35.34
CA GLN A 512 -4.60 -10.83 -34.24
C GLN A 512 -3.78 -10.03 -33.21
N ILE A 513 -2.49 -10.38 -33.02
CA ILE A 513 -1.56 -9.59 -32.21
C ILE A 513 -1.38 -8.19 -32.82
N LEU A 514 -1.14 -8.12 -34.13
CA LEU A 514 -0.97 -6.85 -34.85
C LEU A 514 -2.26 -6.01 -34.86
N THR A 515 -3.44 -6.62 -35.01
CA THR A 515 -4.70 -5.89 -34.94
C THR A 515 -4.96 -5.32 -33.54
N ALA A 516 -4.71 -6.10 -32.48
CA ALA A 516 -4.87 -5.63 -31.10
C ALA A 516 -3.92 -4.46 -30.79
N LEU A 517 -2.65 -4.56 -31.20
CA LEU A 517 -1.68 -3.47 -31.06
C LEU A 517 -2.10 -2.24 -31.87
N GLY A 518 -2.52 -2.44 -33.12
CA GLY A 518 -3.03 -1.36 -33.98
C GLY A 518 -4.21 -0.63 -33.35
N LEU A 519 -5.16 -1.35 -32.75
CA LEU A 519 -6.30 -0.77 -32.05
C LEU A 519 -5.87 0.10 -30.86
N GLN A 520 -4.90 -0.38 -30.06
CA GLN A 520 -4.36 0.40 -28.94
C GLN A 520 -3.64 1.66 -29.41
N LEU A 521 -2.86 1.58 -30.49
CA LEU A 521 -2.18 2.75 -31.07
C LEU A 521 -3.15 3.78 -31.63
N VAL A 522 -4.21 3.34 -32.32
CA VAL A 522 -5.30 4.22 -32.79
C VAL A 522 -6.01 4.88 -31.61
N ALA A 523 -6.27 4.15 -30.52
CA ALA A 523 -6.85 4.70 -29.31
C ALA A 523 -5.95 5.77 -28.67
N ILE A 524 -4.63 5.52 -28.57
CA ILE A 524 -3.65 6.50 -28.07
C ILE A 524 -3.67 7.77 -28.94
N ALA A 525 -3.63 7.63 -30.27
CA ALA A 525 -3.65 8.75 -31.19
C ALA A 525 -4.95 9.56 -31.06
N GLY A 526 -6.11 8.89 -31.07
CA GLY A 526 -7.42 9.51 -30.93
C GLY A 526 -7.60 10.25 -29.60
N LEU A 527 -7.25 9.62 -28.48
CA LEU A 527 -7.33 10.23 -27.16
C LEU A 527 -6.34 11.41 -27.01
N THR A 528 -5.15 11.31 -27.58
CA THR A 528 -4.18 12.43 -27.58
C THR A 528 -4.69 13.61 -28.39
N MET A 529 -5.31 13.36 -29.55
CA MET A 529 -5.96 14.42 -30.35
C MET A 529 -7.11 15.07 -29.58
N GLN A 530 -7.97 14.27 -28.95
CA GLN A 530 -9.08 14.76 -28.14
C GLN A 530 -8.61 15.59 -26.93
N LEU A 531 -7.59 15.11 -26.21
CA LEU A 531 -6.97 15.81 -25.10
C LEU A 531 -6.42 17.17 -25.53
N ASN A 532 -5.69 17.21 -26.65
CA ASN A 532 -5.14 18.45 -27.17
C ASN A 532 -6.22 19.44 -27.62
N ARG A 533 -7.31 18.96 -28.23
CA ARG A 533 -8.47 19.80 -28.59
C ARG A 533 -9.10 20.42 -27.34
N GLN A 534 -9.39 19.63 -26.31
CA GLN A 534 -9.97 20.13 -25.06
C GLN A 534 -9.05 21.11 -24.33
N LEU A 535 -7.75 20.81 -24.26
CA LEU A 535 -6.79 21.73 -23.64
C LEU A 535 -6.72 23.07 -24.37
N ARG A 536 -6.80 23.10 -25.70
CA ARG A 536 -6.85 24.36 -26.47
C ARG A 536 -8.10 25.16 -26.14
N GLN A 537 -9.27 24.52 -26.22
CA GLN A 537 -10.55 25.16 -25.88
C GLN A 537 -10.56 25.70 -24.45
N SER A 538 -10.00 24.96 -23.48
CA SER A 538 -9.94 25.40 -22.08
C SER A 538 -8.96 26.55 -21.81
N GLY A 539 -7.99 26.75 -22.70
CA GLY A 539 -6.96 27.77 -22.59
C GLY A 539 -7.34 29.13 -23.19
N GLU A 540 -8.41 29.20 -23.98
CA GLU A 540 -8.90 30.43 -24.61
C GLU A 540 -9.44 31.40 -23.55
N SER A 541 -9.03 32.67 -23.66
CA SER A 541 -9.54 33.73 -22.79
C SER A 541 -11.00 34.05 -23.11
N THR A 542 -11.74 34.60 -22.15
CA THR A 542 -13.10 35.10 -22.39
C THR A 542 -13.13 36.15 -23.50
N THR A 543 -12.07 36.97 -23.60
CA THR A 543 -11.89 37.96 -24.67
C THR A 543 -11.68 37.30 -26.04
N GLU A 544 -10.89 36.23 -26.14
CA GLU A 544 -10.72 35.47 -27.39
C GLU A 544 -12.03 34.80 -27.82
N ARG A 545 -12.82 34.27 -26.87
CA ARG A 545 -14.14 33.70 -27.17
C ARG A 545 -15.17 34.76 -27.60
N LEU A 546 -15.10 35.96 -27.02
CA LEU A 546 -15.93 37.10 -27.42
C LEU A 546 -15.54 37.60 -28.82
N LEU A 547 -14.24 37.71 -29.11
CA LEU A 547 -13.73 38.13 -30.44
C LEU A 547 -13.94 37.05 -31.52
N GLY A 548 -14.00 35.77 -31.12
CA GLY A 548 -14.33 34.64 -31.99
C GLY A 548 -15.82 34.46 -32.26
N GLY A 549 -16.70 35.25 -31.63
CA GLY A 549 -18.15 35.20 -31.82
C GLY A 549 -18.87 34.05 -31.13
N GLU A 550 -18.23 33.36 -30.18
CA GLU A 550 -18.80 32.18 -29.49
C GLU A 550 -19.68 32.53 -28.29
N ILE A 551 -19.64 33.78 -27.83
CA ILE A 551 -20.47 34.29 -26.73
C ILE A 551 -21.25 35.50 -27.27
N PRO A 552 -22.61 35.47 -27.27
CA PRO A 552 -23.38 36.64 -27.66
C PRO A 552 -23.07 37.79 -26.70
N VAL A 553 -22.67 38.93 -27.26
CA VAL A 553 -22.54 40.18 -26.50
C VAL A 553 -23.95 40.53 -26.03
N ALA A 554 -24.24 40.32 -24.74
CA ALA A 554 -25.38 40.96 -24.11
C ALA A 554 -25.08 42.46 -24.08
N LEU A 555 -25.45 43.17 -25.14
CA LEU A 555 -25.59 44.62 -25.11
C LEU A 555 -26.71 44.88 -24.11
N GLY A 556 -26.34 45.33 -22.92
CA GLY A 556 -27.29 45.77 -21.92
C GLY A 556 -28.13 46.90 -22.50
N GLU A 557 -29.45 46.76 -22.39
CA GLU A 557 -30.40 47.88 -22.49
C GLU A 557 -30.27 48.83 -21.30
#